data_AF-A0A1F5ZZY0-F1
#
_entry.id   AF-A0A1F5ZZY0-F1
#
_cell.length_a   1.000
_cell.length_b   1.000
_cell.length_c   1.000
_cell.angle_alpha   90.00
_cell.angle_beta   90.00
_cell.angle_gamma   90.00
#
_symmetry.space_group_name_H-M   'P 1'
#
loop_
_entity.id
_entity.type
_entity.pdbx_description
1 polymer ?
#
loop_
_entity_poly.entity_id
_entity_poly.type
_entity_poly.pdbx_seq_one_letter_code
_entity_poly.pdbx_strand_id
1 'polypeptide(L)'
;MAVTFINLIKIAPFPDDQKKLLIEKIDLMTDQDKFEITNAAWQGLAVQYFGKLKAEHQRITEEAILNKRPFNTNDYSEAEAKITFEFAQKLEAAESEQSIQEVKQELEKFKTS
;
A
#
# COMPACT_ATOMS: atom_id res chain seq x y z
N MET A 1 -12.42 8.96 4.01
CA MET A 1 -11.05 8.65 3.57
C MET A 1 -10.08 9.67 4.14
N ALA A 2 -9.26 9.25 5.10
CA ALA A 2 -8.29 10.12 5.78
C ALA A 2 -7.05 10.43 4.91
N VAL A 3 -6.87 9.71 3.80
CA VAL A 3 -5.71 9.85 2.92
C VAL A 3 -5.84 11.09 2.04
N THR A 4 -4.88 12.01 2.15
CA THR A 4 -4.80 13.18 1.27
C THR A 4 -4.11 12.85 -0.04
N PHE A 5 -4.46 13.56 -1.13
CA PHE A 5 -3.80 13.43 -2.43
C PHE A 5 -2.28 13.61 -2.31
N ILE A 6 -1.83 14.63 -1.56
CA ILE A 6 -0.40 14.91 -1.35
C ILE A 6 0.31 13.74 -0.67
N ASN A 7 -0.27 13.16 0.37
CA ASN A 7 0.32 12.01 1.06
C ASN A 7 0.40 10.80 0.14
N LEU A 8 -0.64 10.57 -0.66
CA LEU A 8 -0.67 9.51 -1.66
C LEU A 8 0.47 9.67 -2.69
N ILE A 9 0.68 10.87 -3.25
CA ILE A 9 1.77 11.13 -4.20
C ILE A 9 3.14 10.94 -3.57
N LYS A 10 3.34 11.41 -2.33
CA LYS A 10 4.63 11.28 -1.63
C LYS A 10 5.07 9.83 -1.51
N ILE A 11 4.14 8.93 -1.22
CA ILE A 11 4.46 7.53 -0.96
C ILE A 11 4.38 6.65 -2.20
N ALA A 12 3.64 7.07 -3.23
CA ALA A 12 3.49 6.32 -4.47
C ALA A 12 4.84 6.02 -5.13
N PRO A 13 4.97 4.94 -5.92
CA PRO A 13 6.22 4.58 -6.59
C PRO A 13 6.51 5.42 -7.84
N PHE A 14 6.29 6.73 -7.76
CA PHE A 14 6.68 7.66 -8.82
C PHE A 14 8.14 8.12 -8.63
N PRO A 15 8.85 8.46 -9.72
CA PRO A 15 10.09 9.20 -9.65
C PRO A 15 9.96 10.50 -8.84
N ASP A 16 11.00 10.89 -8.10
CA ASP A 16 10.94 12.06 -7.19
C ASP A 16 10.71 13.39 -7.93
N ASP A 17 11.24 13.53 -9.14
CA ASP A 17 10.98 14.66 -10.04
C ASP A 17 9.50 14.72 -10.45
N GLN A 18 8.90 13.58 -10.76
CA GLN A 18 7.46 13.50 -11.05
C GLN A 18 6.62 13.84 -9.82
N LYS A 19 6.97 13.33 -8.64
CA LYS A 19 6.26 13.68 -7.38
C LYS A 19 6.26 15.18 -7.12
N LYS A 20 7.42 15.83 -7.26
CA LYS A 20 7.54 17.29 -7.10
C LYS A 20 6.65 18.02 -8.09
N LEU A 21 6.72 17.64 -9.37
CA LEU A 21 5.91 18.25 -10.42
C LEU A 21 4.41 18.11 -10.16
N LEU A 22 3.97 16.94 -9.70
CA LEU A 22 2.57 16.67 -9.38
C LEU A 22 2.08 17.49 -8.19
N ILE A 23 2.91 17.65 -7.16
CA ILE A 23 2.59 18.46 -5.99
C ILE A 23 2.57 19.96 -6.34
N GLU A 24 3.52 20.45 -7.13
CA GLU A 24 3.59 21.86 -7.54
C GLU A 24 2.41 22.27 -8.43
N LYS A 25 1.89 21.35 -9.25
CA LYS A 25 0.80 21.63 -10.20
C LYS A 25 -0.59 21.24 -9.67
N ILE A 26 -0.71 20.82 -8.41
CA ILE A 26 -1.96 20.29 -7.85
C ILE A 26 -3.15 21.25 -7.99
N ASP A 27 -2.90 22.56 -7.85
CA ASP A 27 -3.94 23.60 -7.95
C ASP A 27 -4.35 23.90 -9.40
N LEU A 28 -3.54 23.47 -10.36
CA LEU A 28 -3.81 23.61 -11.80
C LEU A 28 -4.47 22.37 -12.41
N MET A 29 -4.53 21.27 -11.65
CA MET A 29 -5.12 20.01 -12.10
C MET A 29 -6.64 20.03 -12.01
N THR A 30 -7.28 19.50 -13.03
CA THR A 30 -8.72 19.23 -13.02
C THR A 30 -9.04 18.06 -12.08
N ASP A 31 -10.32 17.91 -11.73
CA ASP A 31 -10.77 16.75 -10.95
C ASP A 31 -10.50 15.43 -11.68
N GLN A 32 -10.57 15.43 -13.02
CA GLN A 32 -10.24 14.27 -13.84
C GLN A 32 -8.75 13.91 -13.73
N ASP A 33 -7.85 14.90 -13.82
CA ASP A 33 -6.40 14.67 -13.67
C ASP A 33 -6.09 14.10 -12.28
N LYS A 34 -6.67 14.70 -11.24
CA LYS A 34 -6.51 14.24 -9.85
C LYS A 34 -7.02 12.81 -9.67
N PHE A 35 -8.14 12.46 -10.29
CA PHE A 35 -8.69 11.12 -10.26
C PHE A 35 -7.75 10.11 -10.92
N GLU A 36 -7.26 10.39 -12.13
CA GLU A 36 -6.36 9.50 -12.86
C GLU A 36 -5.03 9.28 -12.12
N ILE A 37 -4.46 10.35 -11.58
CA ILE A 37 -3.22 10.27 -10.80
C ILE A 37 -3.45 9.50 -9.50
N THR A 38 -4.57 9.74 -8.80
CA THR A 38 -4.95 9.00 -7.59
C THR A 38 -5.04 7.51 -7.88
N ASN A 39 -5.69 7.15 -8.99
CA ASN A 39 -5.84 5.77 -9.43
C ASN A 39 -4.49 5.12 -9.73
N ALA A 40 -3.61 5.81 -10.47
CA ALA A 40 -2.26 5.35 -10.77
C ALA A 40 -1.41 5.18 -9.50
N ALA A 41 -1.53 6.11 -8.55
CA ALA A 41 -0.81 6.05 -7.28
C ALA A 41 -1.23 4.85 -6.45
N TRP A 42 -2.55 4.62 -6.30
CA TRP A 42 -3.07 3.44 -5.61
C TRP A 42 -2.68 2.14 -6.29
N GLN A 43 -2.73 2.08 -7.62
CA GLN A 43 -2.28 0.91 -8.37
C GLN A 43 -0.80 0.61 -8.08
N GLY A 44 0.06 1.63 -8.11
CA GLY A 44 1.48 1.47 -7.80
C GLY A 44 1.72 0.98 -6.36
N LEU A 45 0.98 1.54 -5.40
CA LEU A 45 1.04 1.10 -4.00
C LEU A 45 0.55 -0.34 -3.82
N ALA A 46 -0.51 -0.73 -4.51
CA ALA A 46 -1.03 -2.09 -4.49
C ALA A 46 0.00 -3.10 -5.01
N VAL A 47 0.71 -2.78 -6.10
CA VAL A 47 1.80 -3.63 -6.61
C VAL A 47 2.89 -3.82 -5.55
N GLN A 48 3.29 -2.75 -4.85
CA GLN A 48 4.27 -2.86 -3.76
C GLN A 48 3.73 -3.66 -2.56
N TYR A 49 2.48 -3.43 -2.18
CA TYR A 49 1.81 -4.11 -1.09
C TYR A 49 1.73 -5.62 -1.32
N PHE A 50 1.20 -6.04 -2.47
CA PHE A 50 1.10 -7.46 -2.82
C PHE A 50 2.46 -8.10 -3.09
N GLY A 51 3.43 -7.33 -3.62
CA GLY A 51 4.82 -7.78 -3.73
C GLY A 51 5.43 -8.12 -2.37
N LYS A 52 5.24 -7.26 -1.37
CA LYS A 52 5.69 -7.50 0.01
C LYS A 52 4.98 -8.69 0.66
N LEU A 53 3.66 -8.79 0.53
CA LEU A 53 2.88 -9.92 1.03
C LEU A 53 3.40 -11.24 0.45
N LYS A 54 3.58 -11.30 -0.87
CA LYS A 54 4.08 -12.49 -1.56
C LYS A 54 5.46 -12.89 -1.06
N ALA A 55 6.38 -11.93 -0.92
CA ALA A 55 7.72 -12.17 -0.41
C ALA A 55 7.69 -12.69 1.04
N GLU A 56 6.84 -12.12 1.90
CA GLU A 56 6.72 -12.55 3.29
C GLU A 56 6.08 -13.93 3.41
N HIS A 57 5.05 -14.22 2.62
CA HIS A 57 4.47 -15.57 2.55
C HIS A 57 5.48 -16.61 2.07
N GLN A 58 6.29 -16.26 1.07
CA GLN A 58 7.37 -17.12 0.60
C GLN A 58 8.40 -17.37 1.73
N ARG A 59 8.84 -16.32 2.44
CA ARG A 59 9.76 -16.44 3.58
C ARG A 59 9.21 -17.37 4.66
N ILE A 60 7.96 -17.18 5.06
CA ILE A 60 7.28 -18.01 6.07
C ILE A 60 7.25 -19.49 5.63
N THR A 61 6.95 -19.73 4.36
CA THR A 61 6.87 -21.07 3.77
C THR A 61 8.24 -21.74 3.73
N GLU A 62 9.28 -21.01 3.32
CA GLU A 62 10.66 -21.50 3.31
C GLU A 62 11.16 -21.83 4.72
N GLU A 63 10.83 -21.02 5.73
CA GLU A 63 11.19 -21.31 7.13
C GLU A 63 10.55 -22.59 7.65
N ALA A 64 9.31 -22.86 7.25
CA ALA A 64 8.62 -24.11 7.59
C ALA A 64 9.26 -25.32 6.87
N ILE A 65 9.53 -25.21 5.57
CA ILE A 65 10.16 -26.28 4.78
C ILE A 65 11.56 -26.61 5.31
N LEU A 66 12.32 -25.60 5.70
CA LEU A 66 13.68 -25.76 6.25
C LEU A 66 13.68 -26.18 7.74
N ASN A 67 12.52 -26.49 8.32
CA ASN A 67 12.35 -26.84 9.74
C ASN A 67 12.94 -25.80 10.71
N LYS A 68 13.04 -24.53 10.29
CA LYS A 68 13.48 -23.43 11.17
C LYS A 68 12.42 -23.07 12.19
N ARG A 69 11.15 -23.28 11.84
CA ARG A 69 9.99 -23.14 12.73
C ARG A 69 8.83 -24.00 12.24
N PRO A 70 7.88 -24.40 13.11
CA PRO A 70 6.64 -25.06 12.68
C PRO A 70 5.80 -24.15 11.78
N PHE A 71 5.09 -24.73 10.82
CA PHE A 71 4.11 -23.99 10.02
C PHE A 71 2.93 -23.54 10.88
N ASN A 72 2.57 -22.26 10.83
CA ASN A 72 1.40 -21.70 11.49
C ASN A 72 0.63 -20.82 10.50
N THR A 73 -0.64 -21.16 10.27
CA THR A 73 -1.51 -20.42 9.34
C THR A 73 -1.75 -18.97 9.76
N ASN A 74 -1.66 -18.67 11.06
CA ASN A 74 -1.83 -17.31 11.57
C ASN A 74 -0.69 -16.38 11.16
N ASP A 75 0.49 -16.93 10.80
CA ASP A 75 1.65 -16.13 10.41
C ASP A 75 1.36 -15.29 9.15
N TYR A 76 0.53 -15.81 8.23
CA TYR A 76 0.12 -15.06 7.04
C TYR A 76 -0.81 -13.90 7.40
N SER A 77 -1.76 -14.12 8.30
CA SER A 77 -2.66 -13.06 8.78
C SER A 77 -1.90 -11.98 9.56
N GLU A 78 -0.91 -12.36 10.36
CA GLU A 78 -0.03 -11.43 11.06
C GLU A 78 0.84 -10.62 10.09
N ALA A 79 1.40 -11.27 9.06
CA ALA A 79 2.15 -10.60 8.00
C ALA A 79 1.27 -9.58 7.27
N GLU A 80 0.04 -9.95 6.93
CA GLU A 80 -0.93 -9.07 6.28
C GLU A 80 -1.28 -7.87 7.17
N ALA A 81 -1.60 -8.09 8.44
CA ALA A 81 -1.90 -7.02 9.39
C ALA A 81 -0.72 -6.05 9.53
N LYS A 82 0.50 -6.58 9.67
CA LYS A 82 1.72 -5.79 9.79
C LYS A 82 1.99 -4.94 8.55
N ILE A 83 1.89 -5.53 7.36
CA ILE A 83 2.15 -4.83 6.10
C ILE A 83 1.05 -3.79 5.84
N THR A 84 -0.22 -4.12 6.11
CA THR A 84 -1.33 -3.15 6.02
C THR A 84 -1.09 -1.95 6.92
N PHE A 85 -0.70 -2.19 8.17
CA PHE A 85 -0.37 -1.15 9.13
C PHE A 85 0.80 -0.28 8.66
N GLU A 86 1.85 -0.87 8.07
CA GLU A 86 2.98 -0.11 7.50
C GLU A 86 2.52 0.88 6.41
N PHE A 87 1.62 0.45 5.51
CA PHE A 87 1.07 1.33 4.47
C PHE A 87 0.17 2.40 5.06
N ALA A 88 -0.70 2.03 6.02
CA ALA A 88 -1.56 2.99 6.71
C ALA A 88 -0.72 4.05 7.45
N GLN A 89 0.38 3.67 8.09
CA GLN A 89 1.29 4.62 8.74
C GLN A 89 1.92 5.58 7.74
N LYS A 90 2.41 5.08 6.60
CA LYS A 90 2.99 5.93 5.54
C LYS A 90 1.97 6.89 4.94
N LEU A 91 0.71 6.49 4.88
CA LEU A 91 -0.40 7.29 4.40
C LEU A 91 -0.98 8.26 5.45
N GLU A 92 -0.41 8.28 6.67
CA GLU A 92 -0.94 9.03 7.81
C GLU A 92 -2.39 8.63 8.16
N ALA A 93 -2.75 7.38 7.89
CA ALA A 93 -4.08 6.80 8.08
C ALA A 93 -4.11 5.71 9.16
N ALA A 94 -3.08 5.62 10.02
CA ALA A 94 -2.98 4.63 11.09
C ALA A 94 -3.67 5.05 12.41
N GLU A 95 -4.43 6.15 12.40
CA GLU A 95 -5.07 6.73 13.59
C GLU A 95 -6.27 5.94 14.10
N SER A 96 -6.92 5.15 13.23
CA SER A 96 -8.07 4.33 13.59
C SER A 96 -8.10 3.01 12.82
N GLU A 97 -8.71 1.99 13.40
CA GLU A 97 -8.93 0.70 12.72
C GLU A 97 -9.76 0.88 11.45
N GLN A 98 -10.73 1.79 11.46
CA GLN A 98 -11.51 2.13 10.27
C GLN A 98 -10.61 2.66 9.13
N SER A 99 -9.71 3.60 9.43
CA SER A 99 -8.79 4.16 8.43
C SER A 99 -7.82 3.12 7.87
N ILE A 100 -7.34 2.20 8.72
CA ILE A 100 -6.50 1.07 8.30
C ILE A 100 -7.28 0.14 7.37
N GLN A 101 -8.55 -0.14 7.68
CA GLN A 101 -9.42 -0.94 6.81
C GLN A 101 -9.73 -0.25 5.49
N GLU A 102 -9.93 1.08 5.47
CA GLU A 102 -10.08 1.85 4.24
C GLU A 102 -8.86 1.71 3.34
N VAL A 103 -7.65 1.83 3.89
CA VAL A 103 -6.39 1.61 3.13
C VAL A 103 -6.34 0.20 2.56
N LYS A 104 -6.67 -0.81 3.36
CA LYS A 104 -6.73 -2.21 2.90
C LYS A 104 -7.71 -2.38 1.74
N GLN A 105 -8.92 -1.84 1.87
CA GLN A 105 -9.96 -1.91 0.85
C GLN A 105 -9.52 -1.24 -0.46
N GLU A 106 -8.89 -0.07 -0.38
CA GLU A 106 -8.35 0.59 -1.57
C GLU A 106 -7.27 -0.25 -2.26
N LEU A 107 -6.32 -0.82 -1.50
CA LEU A 107 -5.27 -1.68 -2.06
C LEU A 107 -5.86 -2.94 -2.73
N GLU A 108 -6.87 -3.57 -2.12
CA GLU A 108 -7.52 -4.77 -2.65
C GLU A 108 -8.29 -4.53 -3.96
N LYS A 109 -8.75 -3.31 -4.25
CA LYS A 109 -9.37 -2.98 -5.55
C LYS A 109 -8.43 -3.18 -6.74
N PHE A 110 -7.12 -3.03 -6.51
CA PHE A 110 -6.09 -3.14 -7.54
C PHE A 110 -5.36 -4.48 -7.50
N LYS A 111 -5.88 -5.45 -6.76
CA LYS A 111 -5.35 -6.81 -6.74
C LYS A 111 -5.50 -7.44 -8.12
N THR A 112 -4.39 -7.52 -8.85
CA THR A 112 -4.31 -8.30 -10.08
C THR A 112 -4.06 -9.77 -9.70
N SER A 113 -5.01 -10.63 -10.09
CA SER A 113 -4.94 -12.09 -9.96
C SER A 113 -3.79 -12.72 -10.75
#